data_AF-A0A0K1RVL7-F1
#
_entry.id   AF-A0A0K1RVL7-F1
#
_cell.length_a   1.000
_cell.length_b   1.000
_cell.length_c   1.000
_cell.angle_alpha   90.00
_cell.angle_beta   90.00
_cell.angle_gamma   90.00
#
_symmetry.space_group_name_H-M   'P 1'
#
loop_
_entity.id
_entity.type
_entity.pdbx_description
1 polymer ?
#
loop_
_entity_poly.entity_id
_entity_poly.type
_entity_poly.pdbx_seq_one_letter_code
_entity_poly.pdbx_strand_id
1 'polypeptide(L)'
;MARTESTMLDLGTKAPSFALPDVVSGETISLDSFAAKTALLVIFLCEHCPFVKHIQEELTRLGRDYANTNLGILAISSNDVEKYPDDSPENLKTMAITLDFKFNLCYDESQEVAKAYTAACTPDFFLFDSQRILVYRGQLDDSRPSNGIPVTGKDLRTAIDKVLTGQPVPTEQKPSLGCNIKWKPGNEPPYYG
;
A
#
# COMPACT_ATOMS: atom_id res chain seq x y z
N MET A 1 -12.29 -2.02 17.01
CA MET A 1 -11.88 -2.65 15.74
C MET A 1 -10.72 -3.60 16.06
N ALA A 2 -10.75 -4.82 15.54
CA ALA A 2 -9.62 -5.73 15.66
C ALA A 2 -8.41 -5.13 14.93
N ARG A 3 -7.22 -5.31 15.51
CA ARG A 3 -5.95 -4.96 14.89
C ARG A 3 -5.46 -6.19 14.14
N THR A 4 -5.07 -6.01 12.89
CA THR A 4 -4.59 -7.09 12.02
C THR A 4 -3.17 -6.75 11.58
N GLU A 5 -2.28 -7.73 11.69
CA GLU A 5 -0.92 -7.64 11.15
C GLU A 5 -0.89 -8.08 9.69
N SER A 6 0.08 -7.59 8.92
CA SER A 6 0.35 -8.11 7.57
C SER A 6 0.57 -9.63 7.60
N THR A 7 0.15 -10.33 6.55
CA THR A 7 0.37 -11.78 6.36
C THR A 7 1.84 -12.14 6.08
N MET A 8 2.68 -11.14 5.84
CA MET A 8 4.12 -11.29 5.58
C MET A 8 4.43 -12.19 4.39
N LEU A 9 3.76 -11.96 3.26
CA LEU A 9 3.98 -12.64 1.97
C LEU A 9 5.47 -12.92 1.71
N ASP A 10 5.76 -14.13 1.24
CA ASP A 10 7.12 -14.62 1.06
C ASP A 10 7.94 -13.70 0.15
N LEU A 11 9.14 -13.31 0.62
CA LEU A 11 10.12 -12.63 -0.23
C LEU A 11 10.46 -13.51 -1.43
N GLY A 12 10.71 -12.90 -2.58
CA GLY A 12 10.89 -13.65 -3.83
C GLY A 12 9.59 -13.86 -4.62
N THR A 13 8.42 -13.59 -4.02
CA THR A 13 7.14 -13.66 -4.73
C THR A 13 7.09 -12.63 -5.86
N LYS A 14 6.66 -13.06 -7.05
CA LYS A 14 6.43 -12.15 -8.17
C LYS A 14 5.16 -11.33 -7.93
N ALA A 15 5.20 -10.03 -8.22
CA ALA A 15 4.03 -9.16 -8.11
C ALA A 15 2.83 -9.75 -8.88
N PRO A 16 1.70 -10.01 -8.21
CA PRO A 16 0.47 -10.40 -8.90
C PRO A 16 0.02 -9.31 -9.87
N SER A 17 -0.53 -9.72 -11.02
CA SER A 17 -1.05 -8.78 -12.01
C SER A 17 -2.32 -8.09 -11.51
N PHE A 18 -2.49 -6.83 -11.88
CA PHE A 18 -3.71 -6.07 -11.65
C PHE A 18 -4.01 -5.14 -12.83
N ALA A 19 -5.26 -4.73 -12.95
CA ALA A 19 -5.72 -3.67 -13.83
C ALA A 19 -6.86 -2.94 -13.12
N LEU A 20 -6.58 -1.77 -12.54
CA LEU A 20 -7.52 -1.06 -11.67
C LEU A 20 -7.70 0.39 -12.14
N PRO A 21 -8.90 0.98 -12.00
CA PRO A 21 -9.11 2.38 -12.31
C PRO A 21 -8.50 3.28 -11.24
N ASP A 22 -7.72 4.28 -11.66
CA ASP A 22 -7.29 5.38 -10.80
C ASP A 22 -8.48 6.29 -10.48
N VAL A 23 -8.70 6.62 -9.22
CA VAL A 23 -9.87 7.39 -8.78
C VAL A 23 -9.80 8.86 -9.21
N VAL A 24 -8.62 9.38 -9.52
CA VAL A 24 -8.43 10.78 -9.91
C VAL A 24 -8.58 10.94 -11.42
N SER A 25 -7.77 10.21 -12.20
CA SER A 25 -7.72 10.31 -13.67
C SER A 25 -8.76 9.46 -14.38
N GLY A 26 -9.23 8.37 -13.75
CA GLY A 26 -10.08 7.36 -14.39
C GLY A 26 -9.32 6.42 -15.33
N GLU A 27 -8.00 6.59 -15.48
CA GLU A 27 -7.18 5.72 -16.31
C GLU A 27 -7.00 4.35 -15.64
N THR A 28 -6.86 3.30 -16.46
CA THR A 28 -6.53 1.97 -15.94
C THR A 28 -5.04 1.86 -15.68
N ILE A 29 -4.68 1.57 -14.43
CA ILE A 29 -3.31 1.34 -13.98
C ILE A 29 -3.05 -0.17 -13.87
N SER A 30 -1.92 -0.61 -14.40
CA SER A 30 -1.47 -2.00 -14.34
C SER A 30 0.02 -2.09 -13.96
N LEU A 31 0.57 -3.29 -13.84
CA LEU A 31 2.02 -3.47 -13.67
C LEU A 31 2.83 -2.82 -14.81
N ASP A 32 2.29 -2.84 -16.04
CA ASP A 32 2.96 -2.29 -17.23
C ASP A 32 3.03 -0.76 -17.20
N SER A 33 2.11 -0.09 -16.51
CA SER A 33 2.17 1.37 -16.24
C SER A 33 3.47 1.76 -15.53
N PHE A 34 4.12 0.82 -14.86
CA PHE A 34 5.38 1.02 -14.15
C PHE A 34 6.58 0.34 -14.84
N ALA A 35 6.47 -0.21 -16.04
CA ALA A 35 7.52 -1.04 -16.66
C ALA A 35 8.91 -0.37 -16.71
N ALA A 36 8.97 0.95 -16.87
CA ALA A 36 10.22 1.73 -16.88
C ALA A 36 10.80 2.02 -15.48
N LYS A 37 10.11 1.67 -14.40
CA LYS A 37 10.51 1.94 -13.02
C LYS A 37 11.38 0.81 -12.46
N THR A 38 12.50 1.19 -11.84
CA THR A 38 13.43 0.30 -11.12
C THR A 38 12.76 -0.38 -9.95
N ALA A 39 11.85 0.29 -9.26
CA ALA A 39 11.13 -0.25 -8.12
C ALA A 39 9.64 0.08 -8.21
N LEU A 40 8.79 -0.76 -7.62
CA LEU A 40 7.35 -0.51 -7.48
C LEU A 40 6.94 -0.72 -6.03
N LEU A 41 6.42 0.32 -5.40
CA LEU A 41 5.76 0.25 -4.11
C LEU A 41 4.25 0.14 -4.32
N VAL A 42 3.65 -0.95 -3.85
CA VAL A 42 2.20 -1.13 -3.75
C VAL A 42 1.78 -0.97 -2.29
N ILE A 43 0.76 -0.15 -2.04
CA ILE A 43 0.25 0.18 -0.71
C ILE A 43 -1.24 -0.13 -0.67
N PHE A 44 -1.67 -1.07 0.17
CA PHE A 44 -3.08 -1.21 0.49
C PHE A 44 -3.43 -0.23 1.60
N LEU A 45 -4.37 0.68 1.35
CA LEU A 45 -4.80 1.70 2.31
C LEU A 45 -6.30 1.96 2.17
N CYS A 46 -6.84 2.79 3.06
CA CYS A 46 -8.22 3.24 2.97
C CYS A 46 -8.34 4.65 3.59
N GLU A 47 -9.50 5.29 3.43
CA GLU A 47 -9.71 6.66 3.90
C GLU A 47 -9.85 6.70 5.43
N HIS A 48 -10.70 5.84 5.97
CA HIS A 48 -11.25 6.02 7.32
C HIS A 48 -10.39 5.40 8.45
N CYS A 49 -9.35 4.63 8.11
CA CYS A 49 -8.59 3.88 9.10
C CYS A 49 -7.69 4.80 9.94
N PRO A 50 -7.73 4.74 11.29
CA PRO A 50 -6.88 5.56 12.14
C PRO A 50 -5.38 5.28 11.96
N PHE A 51 -4.99 4.07 11.54
CA PHE A 51 -3.60 3.76 11.22
C PHE A 51 -3.14 4.43 9.92
N VAL A 52 -4.03 4.55 8.92
CA VAL A 52 -3.72 5.29 7.68
C VAL A 52 -3.70 6.79 7.97
N LYS A 53 -4.69 7.32 8.71
CA LYS A 53 -4.70 8.73 9.14
C LYS A 53 -3.41 9.13 9.87
N HIS A 54 -2.90 8.24 10.73
CA HIS A 54 -1.64 8.44 11.47
C HIS A 54 -0.43 8.66 10.55
N ILE A 55 -0.40 8.04 9.37
CA ILE A 55 0.75 8.08 8.46
C ILE A 55 0.53 8.91 7.18
N GLN A 56 -0.67 9.46 6.96
CA GLN A 56 -1.04 10.04 5.67
C GLN A 56 -0.13 11.20 5.25
N GLU A 57 0.34 12.02 6.20
CA GLU A 57 1.29 13.10 5.95
C GLU A 57 2.66 12.56 5.49
N GLU A 58 3.07 11.43 6.07
CA GLU A 58 4.30 10.75 5.66
C GLU A 58 4.17 10.10 4.28
N LEU A 59 3.01 9.55 3.94
CA LEU A 59 2.74 9.06 2.58
C LEU A 59 2.84 10.19 1.55
N THR A 60 2.24 11.36 1.84
CA THR A 60 2.39 12.55 1.00
C THR A 60 3.86 12.97 0.86
N ARG A 61 4.61 13.00 1.98
CA ARG A 61 6.03 13.36 1.96
C ARG A 61 6.85 12.36 1.14
N LEU A 62 6.66 11.07 1.35
CA LEU A 62 7.30 10.00 0.60
C LEU A 62 7.02 10.13 -0.90
N GLY A 63 5.75 10.34 -1.28
CA GLY A 63 5.37 10.57 -2.68
C GLY A 63 6.13 11.76 -3.31
N ARG A 64 6.28 12.86 -2.59
CA ARG A 64 7.03 14.04 -3.06
C ARG A 64 8.54 13.78 -3.15
N ASP A 65 9.12 13.17 -2.12
CA ASP A 65 10.57 12.92 -2.04
C ASP A 65 11.04 12.00 -3.17
N TYR A 66 10.23 11.00 -3.55
CA TYR A 66 10.57 10.04 -4.59
C TYR A 66 9.99 10.36 -5.98
N ALA A 67 9.25 11.46 -6.15
CA ALA A 67 8.56 11.79 -7.40
C ALA A 67 9.48 11.82 -8.64
N ASN A 68 10.71 12.30 -8.48
CA ASN A 68 11.70 12.42 -9.55
C ASN A 68 12.70 11.25 -9.60
N THR A 69 12.36 10.12 -8.99
CA THR A 69 13.20 8.91 -8.96
C THR A 69 12.62 7.80 -9.84
N ASN A 70 13.35 6.69 -9.95
CA ASN A 70 12.88 5.49 -10.66
C ASN A 70 11.98 4.58 -9.80
N LEU A 71 11.38 5.12 -8.73
CA LEU A 71 10.31 4.47 -7.98
C LEU A 71 8.95 4.74 -8.66
N GLY A 72 8.15 3.69 -8.82
CA GLY A 72 6.71 3.78 -8.99
C GLY A 72 6.02 3.58 -7.64
N ILE A 73 4.96 4.33 -7.37
CA ILE A 73 4.13 4.15 -6.18
C ILE A 73 2.68 4.00 -6.65
N LEU A 74 1.99 3.02 -6.10
CA LEU A 74 0.58 2.75 -6.32
C LEU A 74 -0.08 2.48 -4.97
N ALA A 75 -1.13 3.24 -4.65
CA ALA A 75 -2.03 2.93 -3.57
C ALA A 75 -3.29 2.21 -4.10
N ILE A 76 -3.82 1.27 -3.33
CA ILE A 76 -5.02 0.49 -3.65
C ILE A 76 -5.93 0.49 -2.41
N SER A 77 -7.20 0.84 -2.60
CA SER A 77 -8.24 0.58 -1.60
C SER A 77 -9.11 -0.58 -2.07
N SER A 78 -9.34 -1.55 -1.19
CA SER A 78 -10.13 -2.76 -1.48
C SER A 78 -11.28 -2.94 -0.49
N ASN A 79 -11.64 -1.90 0.27
CA ASN A 79 -12.69 -2.01 1.29
C ASN A 79 -14.09 -2.04 0.66
N ASP A 80 -15.01 -2.80 1.27
CA ASP A 80 -16.42 -2.86 0.91
C ASP A 80 -17.14 -1.54 1.19
N VAL A 81 -17.35 -0.75 0.14
CA VAL A 81 -17.94 0.60 0.22
C VAL A 81 -19.42 0.61 0.59
N GLU A 82 -20.15 -0.50 0.40
CA GLU A 82 -21.55 -0.60 0.82
C GLU A 82 -21.67 -0.55 2.36
N LYS A 83 -20.68 -1.13 3.05
CA LYS A 83 -20.59 -1.11 4.51
C LYS A 83 -19.74 0.05 5.05
N TYR A 84 -18.79 0.52 4.26
CA TYR A 84 -17.85 1.58 4.61
C TYR A 84 -17.82 2.68 3.52
N PRO A 85 -18.87 3.53 3.43
CA PRO A 85 -18.99 4.53 2.37
C PRO A 85 -17.86 5.56 2.32
N ASP A 86 -17.15 5.77 3.43
CA ASP A 86 -15.98 6.65 3.50
C ASP A 86 -14.85 6.20 2.57
N ASP A 87 -14.80 4.92 2.18
CA ASP A 87 -13.81 4.39 1.25
C ASP A 87 -14.28 4.37 -0.22
N SER A 88 -15.38 5.07 -0.54
CA SER A 88 -15.87 5.14 -1.92
C SER A 88 -14.83 5.77 -2.86
N PRO A 89 -14.84 5.45 -4.18
CA PRO A 89 -13.98 6.09 -5.16
C PRO A 89 -14.00 7.63 -5.10
N GLU A 90 -15.14 8.25 -4.81
CA GLU A 90 -15.29 9.70 -4.68
C GLU A 90 -14.56 10.26 -3.45
N ASN A 91 -14.65 9.56 -2.31
CA ASN A 91 -13.95 9.94 -1.09
C ASN A 91 -12.44 9.68 -1.19
N LEU A 92 -12.04 8.58 -1.82
CA LEU A 92 -10.64 8.30 -2.14
C LEU A 92 -10.05 9.34 -3.09
N LYS A 93 -10.82 9.78 -4.10
CA LYS A 93 -10.44 10.89 -4.98
C LYS A 93 -10.22 12.18 -4.19
N THR A 94 -11.14 12.48 -3.29
CA THR A 94 -11.03 13.64 -2.40
C THR A 94 -9.77 13.55 -1.55
N MET A 95 -9.52 12.40 -0.92
CA MET A 95 -8.31 12.13 -0.13
C MET A 95 -7.03 12.38 -0.95
N ALA A 96 -6.93 11.78 -2.15
CA ALA A 96 -5.75 11.93 -3.00
C ALA A 96 -5.48 13.39 -3.40
N ILE A 97 -6.53 14.16 -3.72
CA ILE A 97 -6.42 15.57 -4.08
C ILE A 97 -6.05 16.42 -2.86
N THR A 98 -6.74 16.24 -1.72
CA THR A 98 -6.52 17.03 -0.51
C THR A 98 -5.13 16.80 0.09
N LEU A 99 -4.66 15.56 0.07
CA LEU A 99 -3.32 15.19 0.56
C LEU A 99 -2.23 15.40 -0.49
N ASP A 100 -2.57 15.88 -1.69
CA ASP A 100 -1.64 16.11 -2.80
C ASP A 100 -0.75 14.90 -3.11
N PHE A 101 -1.37 13.71 -3.19
CA PHE A 101 -0.65 12.48 -3.51
C PHE A 101 -0.01 12.59 -4.90
N LYS A 102 1.30 12.33 -4.95
CA LYS A 102 2.12 12.32 -6.19
C LYS A 102 2.20 10.94 -6.83
N PHE A 103 1.20 10.11 -6.56
CA PHE A 103 1.12 8.73 -6.99
C PHE A 103 -0.34 8.32 -7.20
N ASN A 104 -0.54 7.25 -7.96
CA ASN A 104 -1.88 6.75 -8.28
C ASN A 104 -2.57 6.16 -7.05
N LEU A 105 -3.88 6.37 -6.95
CA LEU A 105 -4.76 5.72 -5.98
C LEU A 105 -5.86 5.01 -6.74
N CYS A 106 -5.87 3.69 -6.67
CA CYS A 106 -6.83 2.85 -7.36
C CYS A 106 -7.86 2.25 -6.40
N TYR A 107 -9.02 1.89 -6.93
CA TYR A 107 -10.05 1.15 -6.21
C TYR A 107 -10.20 -0.27 -6.77
N ASP A 108 -10.02 -1.27 -5.91
CA ASP A 108 -10.21 -2.69 -6.18
C ASP A 108 -11.57 -3.15 -5.65
N GLU A 109 -12.59 -2.93 -6.48
CA GLU A 109 -13.98 -3.25 -6.16
C GLU A 109 -14.21 -4.75 -5.93
N SER A 110 -13.51 -5.61 -6.67
CA SER A 110 -13.63 -7.07 -6.57
C SER A 110 -12.96 -7.66 -5.33
N GLN A 111 -11.98 -6.95 -4.77
CA GLN A 111 -11.05 -7.40 -3.73
C GLN A 111 -10.10 -8.52 -4.16
N GLU A 112 -10.10 -8.92 -5.44
CA GLU A 112 -9.23 -9.97 -5.96
C GLU A 112 -7.76 -9.55 -5.98
N VAL A 113 -7.47 -8.26 -6.18
CA VAL A 113 -6.08 -7.77 -6.11
C VAL A 113 -5.57 -7.83 -4.67
N ALA A 114 -6.37 -7.42 -3.69
CA ALA A 114 -6.02 -7.60 -2.28
C ALA A 114 -5.76 -9.07 -1.92
N LYS A 115 -6.61 -10.00 -2.38
CA LYS A 115 -6.40 -11.44 -2.17
C LYS A 115 -5.12 -11.96 -2.82
N ALA A 116 -4.86 -11.57 -4.06
CA ALA A 116 -3.69 -12.02 -4.80
C ALA A 116 -2.38 -11.55 -4.14
N TYR A 117 -2.38 -10.35 -3.56
CA TYR A 117 -1.26 -9.82 -2.77
C TYR A 117 -1.24 -10.35 -1.33
N THR A 118 -2.23 -11.13 -0.93
CA THR A 118 -2.47 -11.57 0.46
C THR A 118 -2.56 -10.41 1.46
N ALA A 119 -2.95 -9.23 0.99
CA ALA A 119 -3.08 -8.03 1.83
C ALA A 119 -4.13 -8.28 2.91
N ALA A 120 -3.83 -7.87 4.14
CA ALA A 120 -4.68 -8.17 5.30
C ALA A 120 -5.14 -6.94 6.07
N CYS A 121 -4.31 -5.89 6.12
CA CYS A 121 -4.60 -4.69 6.88
C CYS A 121 -4.49 -3.40 6.05
N THR A 122 -4.87 -2.28 6.65
CA THR A 122 -4.60 -0.94 6.13
C THR A 122 -3.90 -0.09 7.21
N PRO A 123 -2.71 0.47 6.92
CA PRO A 123 -1.92 0.30 5.71
C PRO A 123 -1.21 -1.07 5.63
N ASP A 124 -0.91 -1.55 4.43
CA ASP A 124 -0.06 -2.74 4.17
C ASP A 124 0.83 -2.49 2.95
N PHE A 125 2.14 -2.74 3.08
CA PHE A 125 3.15 -2.26 2.12
C PHE A 125 3.88 -3.42 1.45
N PHE A 126 4.09 -3.31 0.14
CA PHE A 126 4.79 -4.29 -0.68
C PHE A 126 5.72 -3.56 -1.67
N LEU A 127 7.03 -3.73 -1.52
CA LEU A 127 8.04 -3.18 -2.42
C LEU A 127 8.60 -4.28 -3.32
N PHE A 128 8.54 -4.02 -4.62
CA PHE A 128 9.07 -4.89 -5.65
C PHE A 128 10.26 -4.26 -6.35
N ASP A 129 11.23 -5.09 -6.72
CA ASP A 129 12.40 -4.68 -7.49
C ASP A 129 12.11 -4.53 -9.00
N SER A 130 13.17 -4.38 -9.80
CA SER A 130 13.11 -4.18 -11.25
C SER A 130 12.58 -5.40 -11.99
N GLN A 131 12.66 -6.58 -11.39
CA GLN A 131 12.10 -7.83 -11.92
C GLN A 131 10.68 -8.09 -11.39
N ARG A 132 10.12 -7.14 -10.64
CA ARG A 132 8.84 -7.25 -9.94
C ARG A 132 8.82 -8.39 -8.93
N ILE A 133 9.95 -8.62 -8.26
CA ILE A 133 10.10 -9.58 -7.18
C ILE A 133 9.96 -8.86 -5.85
N LEU A 134 9.17 -9.42 -4.92
CA LEU A 134 8.94 -8.85 -3.60
C LEU A 134 10.23 -8.88 -2.78
N VAL A 135 10.71 -7.69 -2.43
CA VAL A 135 11.96 -7.49 -1.68
C VAL A 135 11.72 -6.82 -0.32
N TYR A 136 10.58 -6.14 -0.15
CA TYR A 136 10.15 -5.66 1.16
C TYR A 136 8.64 -5.80 1.34
N ARG A 137 8.20 -6.18 2.54
CA ARG A 137 6.82 -6.17 2.99
C ARG A 137 6.78 -5.97 4.50
N GLY A 138 5.81 -5.21 4.99
CA GLY A 138 5.71 -4.92 6.41
C GLY A 138 5.41 -3.46 6.71
N GLN A 139 6.00 -2.92 7.77
CA GLN A 139 5.70 -1.60 8.32
C GLN A 139 6.25 -0.42 7.51
N LEU A 140 5.67 0.76 7.70
CA LEU A 140 6.27 2.01 7.27
C LEU A 140 7.50 2.37 8.13
N ASP A 141 7.31 2.27 9.45
CA ASP A 141 8.27 2.52 10.53
C ASP A 141 7.73 1.97 11.86
N ASP A 142 8.44 2.22 12.97
CA ASP A 142 8.05 1.77 14.32
C ASP A 142 6.89 2.59 14.94
N SER A 143 6.43 3.67 14.31
CA SER A 143 5.36 4.50 14.85
C SER A 143 4.01 3.78 14.82
N ARG A 144 3.19 4.01 15.84
CA ARG A 144 1.80 3.53 15.90
C ARG A 144 0.95 4.61 16.56
N PRO A 145 -0.36 4.67 16.29
CA PRO A 145 -1.25 5.68 16.89
C PRO A 145 -1.18 5.75 18.43
N SER A 146 -0.80 4.66 19.10
CA SER A 146 -0.79 4.56 20.56
C SER A 146 0.58 4.57 21.24
N ASN A 147 1.70 4.70 20.51
CA ASN A 147 3.03 4.51 21.10
C ASN A 147 3.88 5.78 21.24
N GLY A 148 3.42 6.92 20.69
CA GLY A 148 4.12 8.21 20.81
C GLY A 148 5.45 8.31 20.05
N ILE A 149 5.81 7.31 19.25
CA ILE A 149 6.99 7.36 18.38
C ILE A 149 6.66 8.24 17.15
N PRO A 150 7.50 9.21 16.78
CA PRO A 150 7.27 10.04 15.59
C PRO A 150 7.24 9.22 14.30
N VAL A 151 6.38 9.63 13.37
CA VAL A 151 6.31 9.06 12.02
C VAL A 151 7.52 9.52 11.22
N THR A 152 8.23 8.59 10.59
CA THR A 152 9.49 8.82 9.87
C THR A 152 9.59 8.13 8.52
N GLY A 153 8.85 7.03 8.31
CA GLY A 153 9.02 6.17 7.14
C GLY A 153 10.34 5.41 7.09
N LYS A 154 11.11 5.37 8.19
CA LYS A 154 12.51 4.94 8.21
C LYS A 154 12.72 3.57 7.54
N ASP A 155 11.89 2.59 7.85
CA ASP A 155 12.13 1.21 7.40
C ASP A 155 11.81 1.07 5.91
N LEU A 156 10.66 1.59 5.50
CA LEU A 156 10.25 1.57 4.10
C LEU A 156 11.18 2.42 3.22
N ARG A 157 11.58 3.61 3.67
CA ARG A 157 12.55 4.48 2.96
C ARG A 157 13.90 3.80 2.81
N THR A 158 14.39 3.16 3.87
CA THR A 158 15.63 2.38 3.81
C THR A 158 15.51 1.28 2.75
N ALA A 159 14.41 0.55 2.72
CA ALA A 159 14.19 -0.48 1.71
C ALA A 159 14.14 0.09 0.29
N ILE A 160 13.39 1.18 0.07
CA ILE A 160 13.31 1.88 -1.22
C ILE A 160 14.71 2.30 -1.68
N ASP A 161 15.47 2.99 -0.85
CA ASP A 161 16.80 3.50 -1.20
C ASP A 161 17.75 2.36 -1.56
N LYS A 162 17.68 1.23 -0.83
CA LYS A 162 18.47 0.04 -1.14
C LYS A 162 18.13 -0.52 -2.52
N VAL A 163 16.84 -0.68 -2.84
CA VAL A 163 16.42 -1.16 -4.17
C VAL A 163 16.85 -0.21 -5.28
N LEU A 164 16.63 1.10 -5.10
CA LEU A 164 16.99 2.12 -6.10
C LEU A 164 18.51 2.22 -6.33
N THR A 165 19.32 1.89 -5.33
CA THR A 165 20.79 1.89 -5.42
C THR A 165 21.40 0.52 -5.71
N GLY A 166 20.58 -0.51 -5.97
CA GLY A 166 21.03 -1.86 -6.27
C GLY A 166 21.69 -2.57 -5.08
N GLN A 167 21.39 -2.16 -3.86
CA GLN A 167 21.88 -2.76 -2.63
C GLN A 167 20.87 -3.75 -2.05
N PRO A 168 21.31 -4.77 -1.27
CA PRO A 168 20.39 -5.69 -0.62
C PRO A 168 19.46 -5.00 0.39
N VAL A 169 18.19 -5.36 0.36
CA VAL A 169 17.19 -4.94 1.37
C VAL A 169 17.38 -5.76 2.65
N PRO A 170 17.24 -5.17 3.86
CA PRO A 170 17.29 -5.93 5.11
C PRO A 170 16.31 -7.11 5.13
N THR A 171 16.78 -8.27 5.59
CA THR A 171 15.98 -9.49 5.70
C THR A 171 15.00 -9.44 6.87
N GLU A 172 15.38 -8.75 7.94
CA GLU A 172 14.51 -8.48 9.08
C GLU A 172 13.50 -7.40 8.71
N GLN A 173 12.23 -7.78 8.64
CA GLN A 173 11.11 -6.90 8.28
C GLN A 173 9.97 -7.18 9.24
N LYS A 174 9.45 -6.13 9.86
CA LYS A 174 8.35 -6.23 10.83
C LYS A 174 7.01 -6.04 10.11
N PRO A 175 5.94 -6.77 10.47
CA PRO A 175 4.64 -6.59 9.88
C PRO A 175 4.09 -5.18 10.08
N SER A 176 3.30 -4.70 9.11
CA SER A 176 2.40 -3.57 9.35
C SER A 176 1.35 -3.95 10.39
N LEU A 177 0.72 -2.93 10.97
CA LEU A 177 -0.40 -3.11 11.88
C LEU A 177 -1.47 -2.10 11.50
N GLY A 178 -2.69 -2.60 11.31
CA GLY A 178 -3.79 -1.77 10.82
C GLY A 178 -5.15 -2.30 11.19
N CYS A 179 -6.19 -1.64 10.66
CA CYS A 179 -7.50 -2.27 10.59
C CYS A 179 -7.47 -3.35 9.52
N ASN A 180 -8.23 -4.44 9.70
CA ASN A 180 -8.42 -5.41 8.64
C ASN A 180 -9.03 -4.75 7.38
N ILE A 181 -8.67 -5.26 6.19
CA ILE A 181 -9.40 -4.97 4.94
C ILE A 181 -10.87 -5.35 5.13
N LYS A 182 -11.77 -4.49 4.66
CA LYS A 182 -13.22 -4.67 4.81
C LYS A 182 -13.74 -5.58 3.72
N TRP A 183 -13.57 -6.89 3.92
CA TRP A 183 -14.05 -7.90 2.98
C TRP A 183 -15.57 -7.86 2.80
N LYS A 184 -16.01 -8.00 1.55
CA LYS A 184 -17.42 -8.21 1.20
C LYS A 184 -17.90 -9.53 1.80
N PRO A 185 -19.17 -9.65 2.24
CA PRO A 185 -19.71 -10.89 2.78
C PRO A 185 -19.49 -12.09 1.85
N GLY A 186 -18.91 -13.17 2.36
CA GLY A 186 -18.63 -14.38 1.58
C GLY A 186 -17.42 -14.27 0.65
N ASN A 187 -16.71 -13.14 0.69
CA ASN A 187 -15.51 -12.87 -0.10
C ASN A 187 -14.24 -12.85 0.77
N GLU A 188 -14.35 -13.22 2.04
CA GLU A 188 -13.24 -13.27 2.98
C GLU A 188 -12.18 -14.29 2.52
N PRO A 189 -10.88 -13.94 2.52
CA PRO A 189 -9.82 -14.88 2.18
C PRO A 189 -9.56 -15.90 3.29
N PRO A 190 -8.87 -17.03 3.00
CA PRO A 190 -8.55 -18.06 4.01
C PRO A 190 -7.70 -17.57 5.19
N TYR A 191 -7.01 -16.43 5.03
CA TYR A 191 -6.17 -15.81 6.05
C TYR A 191 -6.91 -14.72 6.87
N TYR A 192 -8.21 -14.54 6.64
CA TYR A 192 -9.05 -13.63 7.42
C TYR A 192 -9.57 -14.32 8.68
N GLY A 193 -9.24 -13.78 9.86
CA GLY A 193 -9.66 -14.31 11.16
C GLY A 193 -8.69 -13.98 12.28
#